data_AF-A0A429IMK0-F1
#
_entry.id   AF-A0A429IMK0-F1
#
_cell.length_a   1.000
_cell.length_b   1.000
_cell.length_c   1.000
_cell.angle_alpha   90.00
_cell.angle_beta   90.00
_cell.angle_gamma   90.00
#
_symmetry.space_group_name_H-M   'P 1'
#
loop_
_entity.id
_entity.type
_entity.pdbx_description
1 polymer ?
#
loop_
_entity_poly.entity_id
_entity_poly.type
_entity_poly.pdbx_seq_one_letter_code
_entity_poly.pdbx_strand_id
1 'polypeptide(L)'
;MGYSVGQVAGFAGVTVRTLHHYDEIGLLVPGGRSHAGHRRYSDADLDRLQQIMFYRELGFPLDEVAALLDDPDADPQEHLRRQHALLSARIGKLQAMATAVEHALEARKMGVNLTPEEKFEVFGDFDPDDYAGEVRERWGGTEAYKESQRRTATYTKEDWKRLTEEFDAIHRKMADTMAS
;
A
#
# COMPACT_ATOMS: atom_id res chain seq x y z
N MET A 1 41.82 18.87 2.17
CA MET A 1 42.10 18.17 0.90
C MET A 1 40.77 17.57 0.45
N GLY A 2 40.25 17.86 -0.75
CA GLY A 2 38.86 17.55 -1.10
C GLY A 2 38.66 16.22 -1.85
N TYR A 3 37.47 15.63 -1.72
CA TYR A 3 37.07 14.39 -2.37
C TYR A 3 36.66 14.62 -3.82
N SER A 4 37.07 13.74 -4.73
CA SER A 4 36.56 13.78 -6.11
C SER A 4 35.09 13.36 -6.17
N VAL A 5 34.36 13.82 -7.20
CA VAL A 5 32.97 13.41 -7.44
C VAL A 5 32.78 11.89 -7.50
N GLY A 6 33.75 11.15 -8.05
CA GLY A 6 33.69 9.69 -8.12
C GLY A 6 33.86 9.02 -6.75
N GLN A 7 34.73 9.54 -5.89
CA GLN A 7 34.86 9.05 -4.51
C GLN A 7 33.56 9.30 -3.73
N VAL A 8 33.01 10.52 -3.82
CA VAL A 8 31.76 10.87 -3.15
C VAL A 8 30.61 10.00 -3.62
N ALA A 9 30.44 9.83 -4.93
CA ALA A 9 29.45 8.93 -5.49
C ALA A 9 29.59 7.50 -4.94
N GLY A 10 30.83 7.00 -4.85
CA GLY A 10 31.13 5.66 -4.34
C GLY A 10 30.71 5.44 -2.89
N PHE A 11 31.14 6.29 -1.96
CA PHE A 11 30.83 6.08 -0.53
C PHE A 11 29.42 6.55 -0.14
N ALA A 12 28.85 7.54 -0.83
CA ALA A 12 27.49 8.01 -0.56
C ALA A 12 26.42 7.16 -1.27
N GLY A 13 26.81 6.21 -2.13
CA GLY A 13 25.86 5.34 -2.83
C GLY A 13 24.97 6.08 -3.82
N VAL A 14 25.39 7.25 -4.31
CA VAL A 14 24.67 8.05 -5.31
C VAL A 14 25.43 8.08 -6.63
N THR A 15 24.73 8.35 -7.72
CA THR A 15 25.41 8.45 -9.01
C THR A 15 26.15 9.77 -9.15
N VAL A 16 27.24 9.80 -9.93
CA VAL A 16 27.92 11.06 -10.33
C VAL A 16 26.92 12.05 -10.96
N ARG A 17 25.96 11.54 -11.76
CA ARG A 17 24.88 12.33 -12.34
C ARG A 17 24.01 13.00 -11.27
N THR A 18 23.71 12.30 -10.18
CA THR A 18 22.96 12.87 -9.04
C THR A 18 23.72 14.02 -8.41
N LEU A 19 25.03 13.87 -8.17
CA LEU A 19 25.86 14.94 -7.62
C LEU A 19 25.97 16.14 -8.57
N HIS A 20 26.07 15.91 -9.87
CA HIS A 20 26.01 17.01 -10.86
C HIS A 20 24.67 17.72 -10.85
N HIS A 21 23.57 16.96 -10.77
CA HIS A 21 22.24 17.55 -10.68
C HIS A 21 22.08 18.40 -9.41
N TYR A 22 22.57 17.93 -8.26
CA TYR A 22 22.52 18.72 -7.01
C TYR A 22 23.35 20.00 -7.10
N ASP A 23 24.50 19.98 -7.77
CA ASP A 23 25.29 21.19 -8.04
C ASP A 23 24.55 22.14 -9.00
N GLU A 24 23.95 21.61 -10.08
CA GLU A 24 23.19 22.40 -11.07
C GLU A 24 22.00 23.15 -10.47
N ILE A 25 21.30 22.53 -9.51
CA ILE A 25 20.16 23.17 -8.81
C ILE A 25 20.60 23.95 -7.56
N GLY A 26 21.90 24.01 -7.26
CA GLY A 26 22.45 24.71 -6.09
C GLY A 26 22.24 24.01 -4.74
N LEU A 27 21.66 22.81 -4.73
CA LEU A 27 21.40 22.06 -3.50
C LEU A 27 22.68 21.57 -2.83
N LEU A 28 23.68 21.14 -3.61
CA LEU A 28 24.99 20.76 -3.10
C LEU A 28 26.09 21.28 -4.04
N VAL A 29 26.70 22.40 -3.64
CA VAL A 29 27.78 23.03 -4.40
C VAL A 29 29.13 22.54 -3.86
N PRO A 30 30.06 22.08 -4.72
CA PRO A 30 31.39 21.66 -4.28
C PRO A 30 32.20 22.87 -3.78
N GLY A 31 32.81 22.73 -2.59
CA GLY A 31 33.63 23.76 -1.97
C GLY A 31 34.90 24.12 -2.73
N GLY A 32 35.26 23.36 -3.77
CA GLY A 32 36.32 23.76 -4.68
C GLY A 32 36.41 22.96 -5.97
N ARG A 33 37.44 23.28 -6.76
CA ARG A 33 37.81 22.55 -7.98
C ARG A 33 39.30 22.25 -7.97
N SER A 34 39.68 21.12 -8.55
CA SER A 34 41.09 20.76 -8.80
C SER A 34 41.72 21.69 -9.84
N HIS A 35 43.05 21.65 -9.96
CA HIS A 35 43.77 22.41 -10.99
C HIS A 35 43.29 22.08 -12.42
N ALA A 36 42.87 20.85 -12.68
CA ALA A 36 42.30 20.41 -13.96
C ALA A 36 40.78 20.68 -14.10
N GLY A 37 40.17 21.45 -13.20
CA GLY A 37 38.76 21.87 -13.28
C GLY A 37 37.73 20.89 -12.68
N HIS A 38 38.13 19.69 -12.27
CA HIS A 38 37.24 18.70 -11.66
C HIS A 38 36.71 19.15 -10.29
N ARG A 39 35.44 18.86 -9.99
CA ARG A 39 34.78 19.15 -8.70
C ARG A 39 35.51 18.48 -7.53
N ARG A 40 35.64 19.24 -6.43
CA ARG A 40 36.22 18.77 -5.16
C ARG A 40 35.27 19.11 -4.02
N TYR A 41 34.85 18.09 -3.31
CA TYR A 41 33.96 18.22 -2.16
C TYR A 41 34.78 18.31 -0.87
N SER A 42 34.44 19.27 -0.02
CA SER A 42 34.97 19.45 1.32
C SER A 42 34.24 18.53 2.32
N ASP A 43 34.76 18.39 3.54
CA ASP A 43 34.08 17.65 4.61
C ASP A 43 32.70 18.26 4.91
N ALA A 44 32.59 19.59 4.92
CA ALA A 44 31.32 20.29 5.12
C ALA A 44 30.30 19.99 4.00
N ASP A 45 30.77 19.79 2.77
CA ASP A 45 29.89 19.39 1.67
C ASP A 45 29.36 17.96 1.88
N LEU A 46 30.17 17.08 2.51
CA LEU A 46 29.73 15.73 2.84
C LEU A 46 28.71 15.72 3.97
N ASP A 47 28.90 16.56 4.99
CA ASP A 47 27.92 16.75 6.06
C ASP A 47 26.58 17.24 5.50
N ARG A 48 26.62 18.19 4.56
CA ARG A 48 25.43 18.66 3.85
C ARG A 48 24.79 17.56 2.99
N LEU A 49 25.61 16.80 2.25
CA LEU A 49 25.13 15.67 1.44
C LEU A 49 24.41 14.63 2.31
N GLN A 50 24.94 14.33 3.50
CA GLN A 50 24.30 13.40 4.44
C GLN A 50 22.91 13.90 4.87
N GLN A 51 22.77 15.19 5.15
CA GLN A 51 21.46 15.78 5.50
C GLN A 51 20.48 15.75 4.33
N ILE A 52 20.95 16.06 3.11
CA ILE A 52 20.14 15.95 1.89
C ILE A 52 19.62 14.52 1.74
N MET A 53 20.50 13.52 1.87
CA MET A 53 20.11 12.12 1.76
C MET A 53 19.09 11.71 2.83
N PHE A 54 19.24 12.18 4.07
CA PHE A 54 18.31 11.90 5.15
C PHE A 54 16.89 12.39 4.83
N TYR A 55 16.73 13.66 4.44
CA TYR A 55 15.39 14.18 4.10
C TYR A 55 14.82 13.56 2.82
N ARG A 56 15.68 13.20 1.85
CA ARG A 56 15.24 12.47 0.66
C ARG A 56 14.69 11.08 0.98
N GLU A 57 15.31 10.38 1.92
CA GLU A 57 14.81 9.08 2.40
C GLU A 57 13.45 9.22 3.10
N LEU A 58 13.22 10.34 3.79
CA LEU A 58 11.93 10.68 4.40
C LEU A 58 10.87 11.14 3.38
N GLY A 59 11.22 11.18 2.09
CA GLY A 59 10.29 11.50 1.00
C GLY A 59 10.08 12.99 0.74
N PHE A 60 10.96 13.87 1.24
CA PHE A 60 10.90 15.30 0.93
C PHE A 60 11.33 15.56 -0.52
N PRO A 61 10.66 16.47 -1.24
CA PRO A 61 11.12 16.93 -2.55
C PRO A 61 12.35 17.83 -2.41
N LEU A 62 13.19 17.91 -3.46
CA LEU A 62 14.52 18.53 -3.38
C LEU A 62 14.49 20.04 -3.07
N ASP A 63 13.44 20.73 -3.50
CA ASP A 63 13.16 22.13 -3.22
C ASP A 63 12.84 22.38 -1.74
N GLU A 64 12.06 21.51 -1.11
CA GLU A 64 11.82 21.57 0.35
C GLU A 64 13.09 21.25 1.13
N VAL A 65 13.91 20.30 0.66
CA VAL A 65 15.22 20.02 1.28
C VAL A 65 16.14 21.24 1.19
N ALA A 66 16.17 21.95 0.05
CA ALA A 66 16.93 23.18 -0.07
C ALA A 66 16.44 24.23 0.94
N ALA A 67 15.13 24.48 1.00
CA ALA A 67 14.55 25.43 1.94
C ALA A 67 14.91 25.10 3.41
N LEU A 68 14.83 23.82 3.79
CA LEU A 68 15.18 23.35 5.13
C LEU A 68 16.66 23.53 5.51
N LEU A 69 17.57 23.42 4.54
CA LEU A 69 19.01 23.46 4.79
C LEU A 69 19.61 24.85 4.61
N ASP A 70 18.96 25.73 3.85
CA ASP A 70 19.45 27.06 3.51
C ASP A 70 18.83 28.17 4.36
N ASP A 71 17.64 27.94 4.93
CA ASP A 71 16.97 28.89 5.80
C ASP A 71 17.35 28.65 7.28
N PRO A 72 18.11 29.57 7.92
CA PRO A 72 18.48 29.43 9.33
C PRO A 72 17.29 29.58 10.29
N ASP A 73 16.18 30.17 9.84
CA ASP A 73 14.95 30.34 10.61
C ASP A 73 13.96 29.18 10.38
N ALA A 74 14.29 28.22 9.51
CA ALA A 74 13.47 27.03 9.33
C ALA A 74 13.36 26.25 10.64
N ASP A 75 12.16 25.75 10.94
CA ASP A 75 11.93 24.75 12.00
C ASP A 75 11.90 23.34 11.37
N PRO A 76 12.97 22.54 11.49
CA PRO A 76 13.00 21.18 10.96
C PRO A 76 11.95 20.28 11.62
N GLN A 77 11.60 20.53 12.89
CA GLN A 77 10.60 19.72 13.59
C GLN A 77 9.21 19.94 13.00
N GLU A 78 8.87 21.17 12.65
CA GLU A 78 7.59 21.47 12.00
C GLU A 78 7.48 20.75 10.66
N HIS A 79 8.52 20.78 9.83
CA HIS A 79 8.53 20.09 8.54
C HIS A 79 8.41 18.58 8.69
N LEU A 80 9.13 17.98 9.64
CA LEU A 80 9.01 16.55 9.95
C LEU A 80 7.59 16.17 10.41
N ARG A 81 6.93 17.00 11.23
CA ARG A 81 5.54 16.79 11.65
C ARG A 81 4.58 16.85 10.46
N ARG A 82 4.75 17.83 9.57
CA ARG A 82 3.94 17.96 8.33
C ARG A 82 4.11 16.74 7.43
N GLN A 83 5.34 16.30 7.20
CA GLN A 83 5.62 15.12 6.38
C GLN A 83 5.07 13.84 7.01
N HIS A 84 5.21 13.67 8.32
CA HIS A 84 4.61 12.55 9.05
C HIS A 84 3.09 12.49 8.86
N ALA A 85 2.41 13.64 8.96
CA ALA A 85 0.97 13.73 8.75
C ALA A 85 0.57 13.35 7.30
N LEU A 86 1.30 13.82 6.29
CA LEU A 86 1.09 13.46 4.89
C LEU A 86 1.26 11.95 4.64
N LEU A 87 2.34 11.37 5.17
CA LEU A 87 2.61 9.93 5.05
C LEU A 87 1.52 9.11 5.74
N SER A 88 1.10 9.50 6.95
CA SER A 88 0.03 8.85 7.70
C SER A 88 -1.31 8.88 6.95
N ALA A 89 -1.67 10.02 6.35
CA ALA A 89 -2.87 10.14 5.52
C ALA A 89 -2.80 9.23 4.29
N ARG A 90 -1.63 9.14 3.63
CA ARG A 90 -1.41 8.25 2.50
C ARG A 90 -1.51 6.78 2.90
N ILE A 91 -0.96 6.39 4.04
CA ILE A 91 -1.08 5.04 4.60
C ILE A 91 -2.55 4.68 4.81
N GLY A 92 -3.32 5.55 5.46
CA GLY A 92 -4.76 5.32 5.67
C GLY A 92 -5.53 5.12 4.37
N LYS A 93 -5.24 5.92 3.34
CA LYS A 93 -5.84 5.74 2.00
C LYS A 93 -5.46 4.41 1.36
N LEU A 94 -4.19 4.02 1.44
CA LEU A 94 -3.71 2.75 0.89
C LEU A 94 -4.34 1.54 1.60
N GLN A 95 -4.49 1.60 2.92
CA GLN A 95 -5.17 0.57 3.70
C GLN A 95 -6.64 0.45 3.29
N ALA A 96 -7.37 1.56 3.17
CA ALA A 96 -8.77 1.55 2.72
C ALA A 96 -8.91 0.95 1.31
N MET A 97 -8.00 1.26 0.39
CA MET A 97 -7.98 0.66 -0.95
C MET A 97 -7.69 -0.85 -0.91
N ALA A 98 -6.76 -1.30 -0.06
CA ALA A 98 -6.49 -2.73 0.11
C ALA A 98 -7.73 -3.48 0.61
N THR A 99 -8.41 -2.94 1.63
CA THR A 99 -9.67 -3.50 2.13
C THR A 99 -10.76 -3.54 1.05
N ALA A 100 -10.88 -2.50 0.22
CA ALA A 100 -11.83 -2.50 -0.89
C ALA A 100 -11.53 -3.60 -1.93
N VAL A 101 -10.25 -3.84 -2.24
CA VAL A 101 -9.83 -4.94 -3.12
C VAL A 101 -10.17 -6.30 -2.50
N GLU A 102 -9.94 -6.48 -1.21
CA GLU A 102 -10.34 -7.71 -0.49
C GLU A 102 -11.85 -7.92 -0.52
N HIS A 103 -12.67 -6.88 -0.34
CA HIS A 103 -14.13 -6.97 -0.51
C HIS A 103 -14.50 -7.41 -1.92
N ALA A 104 -13.91 -6.80 -2.96
CA ALA A 104 -14.19 -7.14 -4.35
C ALA A 104 -13.77 -8.57 -4.73
N LEU A 105 -12.63 -9.05 -4.23
CA LEU A 105 -12.16 -10.42 -4.47
C LEU A 105 -13.07 -11.46 -3.82
N GLU A 106 -13.57 -11.19 -2.62
CA GLU A 106 -14.46 -12.11 -1.90
C GLU A 106 -15.89 -12.07 -2.46
N ALA A 107 -16.41 -10.90 -2.85
CA ALA A 107 -17.67 -10.83 -3.61
C ALA A 107 -17.56 -11.63 -4.90
N ARG A 108 -16.38 -11.63 -5.55
CA ARG A 108 -16.12 -12.56 -6.64
C ARG A 108 -16.06 -14.02 -6.17
N LYS A 109 -15.40 -14.39 -5.08
CA LYS A 109 -15.35 -15.81 -4.66
C LYS A 109 -16.72 -16.37 -4.24
N MET A 110 -17.52 -15.57 -3.55
CA MET A 110 -18.88 -15.93 -3.13
C MET A 110 -19.86 -15.91 -4.32
N GLY A 111 -19.65 -15.00 -5.27
CA GLY A 111 -20.52 -14.80 -6.42
C GLY A 111 -20.04 -15.38 -7.76
N VAL A 112 -18.85 -15.98 -7.86
CA VAL A 112 -18.26 -16.44 -9.13
C VAL A 112 -17.96 -17.92 -9.09
N ASN A 113 -19.02 -18.67 -9.34
CA ASN A 113 -19.06 -19.52 -10.53
C ASN A 113 -20.41 -19.42 -11.25
N LEU A 114 -21.22 -18.41 -10.94
CA LEU A 114 -22.59 -18.27 -11.43
C LEU A 114 -22.76 -16.91 -12.06
N THR A 115 -23.24 -16.90 -13.30
CA THR A 115 -23.78 -15.71 -13.97
C THR A 115 -24.99 -15.17 -13.20
N PRO A 116 -25.37 -13.89 -13.39
CA PRO A 116 -26.58 -13.33 -12.78
C PRO A 116 -27.84 -14.19 -13.01
N GLU A 117 -27.98 -14.77 -14.20
CA GLU A 117 -29.06 -15.70 -14.55
C GLU A 117 -29.00 -16.98 -13.71
N GLU A 118 -27.80 -17.56 -13.54
CA GLU A 118 -27.62 -18.77 -12.74
C GLU A 118 -27.79 -18.50 -11.25
N LYS A 119 -27.44 -17.31 -10.75
CA LYS A 119 -27.73 -16.90 -9.37
C LYS A 119 -29.24 -16.86 -9.13
N PHE A 120 -30.01 -16.26 -10.03
CA PHE A 120 -31.47 -16.22 -9.91
C PHE A 120 -32.08 -17.64 -9.98
N GLU A 121 -31.54 -18.52 -10.84
CA GLU A 121 -32.01 -19.90 -10.93
C GLU A 121 -31.72 -20.73 -9.67
N VAL A 122 -30.58 -20.49 -9.01
CA VAL A 122 -30.14 -21.25 -7.83
C VAL A 122 -30.70 -20.69 -6.53
N PHE A 123 -30.72 -19.37 -6.36
CA PHE A 123 -31.04 -18.69 -5.10
C PHE A 123 -32.39 -17.93 -5.12
N GLY A 124 -33.05 -17.81 -6.28
CA GLY A 124 -34.33 -17.11 -6.42
C GLY A 124 -34.22 -15.61 -6.10
N ASP A 125 -35.12 -15.13 -5.23
CA ASP A 125 -35.15 -13.72 -4.79
C ASP A 125 -34.12 -13.40 -3.68
N PHE A 126 -33.40 -14.40 -3.17
CA PHE A 126 -32.36 -14.20 -2.16
C PHE A 126 -31.02 -13.90 -2.82
N ASP A 127 -30.43 -12.73 -2.53
CA ASP A 127 -29.07 -12.42 -2.95
C ASP A 127 -28.07 -12.82 -1.82
N PRO A 128 -27.22 -13.82 -2.05
CA PRO A 128 -26.20 -14.22 -1.08
C PRO A 128 -25.19 -13.10 -0.76
N ASP A 129 -25.05 -12.12 -1.66
CA ASP A 129 -24.09 -11.03 -1.51
C ASP A 129 -24.56 -9.97 -0.49
N ASP A 130 -25.86 -9.90 -0.17
CA ASP A 130 -26.45 -8.91 0.76
C ASP A 130 -25.91 -9.03 2.20
N TYR A 131 -25.47 -10.23 2.60
CA TYR A 131 -25.00 -10.51 3.96
C TYR A 131 -23.49 -10.73 4.05
N ALA A 132 -22.76 -10.61 2.93
CA ALA A 132 -21.33 -10.90 2.86
C ALA A 132 -20.49 -10.01 3.81
N GLY A 133 -20.93 -8.78 4.06
CA GLY A 133 -20.31 -7.86 5.01
C GLY A 133 -20.44 -8.33 6.47
N GLU A 134 -21.66 -8.65 6.92
CA GLU A 134 -21.93 -9.09 8.30
C GLU A 134 -21.23 -10.40 8.63
N VAL A 135 -21.25 -11.36 7.69
CA VAL A 135 -20.61 -12.67 7.88
C VAL A 135 -19.10 -12.52 8.10
N ARG A 136 -18.45 -11.59 7.40
CA ARG A 136 -17.01 -11.32 7.59
C ARG A 136 -16.72 -10.69 8.93
N GLU A 137 -17.50 -9.70 9.35
CA GLU A 137 -17.30 -9.02 10.63
C GLU A 137 -17.39 -10.02 11.79
N ARG A 138 -18.39 -10.91 11.76
CA ARG A 138 -18.60 -11.90 12.82
C ARG A 138 -17.68 -13.11 12.73
N TRP A 139 -17.40 -13.61 11.53
CA TRP A 139 -16.82 -14.95 11.35
C TRP A 139 -15.52 -14.95 10.54
N GLY A 140 -15.12 -13.82 9.94
CA GLY A 140 -13.99 -13.72 9.02
C GLY A 140 -12.64 -14.13 9.61
N GLY A 141 -12.47 -13.98 10.93
CA GLY A 141 -11.26 -14.40 11.65
C GLY A 141 -11.19 -15.90 11.98
N THR A 142 -12.25 -16.67 11.71
CA THR A 142 -12.34 -18.08 12.10
C THR A 142 -11.76 -19.02 11.05
N GLU A 143 -11.18 -20.14 11.49
CA GLU A 143 -10.74 -21.21 10.57
C GLU A 143 -11.91 -21.85 9.84
N ALA A 144 -13.09 -21.90 10.45
CA ALA A 144 -14.31 -22.40 9.81
C ALA A 144 -14.70 -21.55 8.59
N TYR A 145 -14.58 -20.22 8.68
CA TYR A 145 -14.83 -19.32 7.56
C TYR A 145 -13.80 -19.52 6.44
N LYS A 146 -12.51 -19.61 6.77
CA LYS A 146 -11.44 -19.89 5.78
C LYS A 146 -11.62 -21.23 5.08
N GLU A 147 -12.05 -22.27 5.81
CA GLU A 147 -12.34 -23.59 5.27
C GLU A 147 -13.56 -23.56 4.33
N SER A 148 -14.63 -22.89 4.75
CA SER A 148 -15.84 -22.70 3.95
C SER A 148 -15.52 -22.02 2.62
N GLN A 149 -14.77 -20.91 2.65
CA GLN A 149 -14.33 -20.19 1.46
C GLN A 149 -13.52 -21.08 0.50
N ARG A 150 -12.64 -21.94 1.05
CA ARG A 150 -11.81 -22.83 0.22
C ARG A 150 -12.66 -23.88 -0.50
N ARG A 151 -13.67 -24.43 0.18
CA ARG A 151 -14.54 -25.48 -0.36
C ARG A 151 -15.50 -24.92 -1.41
N THR A 152 -16.11 -23.77 -1.14
CA THR A 152 -17.08 -23.16 -2.05
C THR A 152 -16.44 -22.56 -3.30
N ALA A 153 -15.16 -22.18 -3.24
CA ALA A 153 -14.40 -21.68 -4.40
C ALA A 153 -14.31 -22.67 -5.59
N THR A 154 -14.58 -23.96 -5.38
CA THR A 154 -14.53 -24.98 -6.44
C THR A 154 -15.91 -25.43 -6.93
N TYR A 155 -17.00 -24.90 -6.38
CA TYR A 155 -18.35 -25.39 -6.68
C TYR A 155 -18.84 -24.96 -8.06
N THR A 156 -19.50 -25.87 -8.77
CA THR A 156 -20.23 -25.57 -10.01
C THR A 156 -21.66 -25.15 -9.70
N LYS A 157 -22.41 -24.72 -10.73
CA LYS A 157 -23.85 -24.48 -10.64
C LYS A 157 -24.62 -25.67 -10.08
N GLU A 158 -24.31 -26.87 -10.54
CA GLU A 158 -24.96 -28.10 -10.08
C GLU A 158 -24.67 -28.38 -8.61
N ASP A 159 -23.45 -28.10 -8.14
CA ASP A 159 -23.10 -28.23 -6.73
C ASP A 159 -23.91 -27.26 -5.87
N TRP A 160 -24.05 -26.00 -6.32
CA TRP A 160 -24.86 -25.01 -5.63
C TRP A 160 -26.35 -25.35 -5.60
N LYS A 161 -26.89 -25.85 -6.72
CA LYS A 161 -28.29 -26.29 -6.80
C LYS A 161 -28.56 -27.45 -5.84
N ARG A 162 -27.69 -28.46 -5.83
CA ARG A 162 -27.79 -29.61 -4.92
C ARG A 162 -27.76 -29.16 -3.45
N LEU A 163 -26.81 -28.30 -3.10
CA LEU A 163 -26.68 -27.80 -1.72
C LEU A 163 -27.88 -26.96 -1.28
N THR A 164 -28.45 -26.16 -2.17
CA THR A 164 -29.65 -25.36 -1.89
C THR A 164 -30.87 -26.25 -1.70
N GLU A 165 -31.06 -27.26 -2.55
CA GLU A 165 -32.13 -28.25 -2.40
C GLU A 165 -32.01 -29.07 -1.10
N GLU A 166 -30.79 -29.47 -0.74
CA GLU A 166 -30.50 -30.15 0.53
C GLU A 166 -30.80 -29.24 1.73
N PHE A 167 -30.38 -27.97 1.66
CA PHE A 167 -30.62 -26.98 2.69
C PHE A 167 -32.11 -26.72 2.91
N ASP A 168 -32.88 -26.55 1.82
CA ASP A 168 -34.32 -26.37 1.86
C ASP A 168 -35.04 -27.58 2.44
N ALA A 169 -34.60 -28.80 2.09
CA ALA A 169 -35.15 -30.03 2.63
C ALA A 169 -34.91 -30.15 4.15
N ILE A 170 -33.71 -29.76 4.62
CA ILE A 170 -33.38 -29.71 6.05
C ILE A 170 -34.26 -28.69 6.77
N HIS A 171 -34.40 -27.47 6.21
CA HIS A 171 -35.22 -26.41 6.79
C HIS A 171 -36.69 -26.81 6.91
N ARG A 172 -37.22 -27.45 5.87
CA ARG A 172 -38.61 -27.95 5.86
C ARG A 172 -38.82 -28.99 6.97
N LYS A 173 -37.91 -29.95 7.08
CA LYS A 173 -37.96 -30.99 8.12
C LYS A 173 -37.81 -30.41 9.53
N MET A 174 -36.94 -29.41 9.72
CA MET A 174 -36.83 -28.69 10.98
C MET A 174 -38.14 -27.97 11.33
N ALA A 175 -38.73 -27.25 10.37
CA ALA A 175 -39.99 -26.55 10.56
C ALA A 175 -41.13 -27.53 10.94
N ASP A 176 -41.25 -28.66 10.26
CA ASP A 176 -42.26 -29.69 10.55
C ASP A 176 -42.08 -30.28 11.96
N THR A 177 -40.82 -30.48 12.39
CA THR A 177 -40.50 -31.01 13.73
C THR A 177 -40.73 -29.97 14.83
N MET A 178 -40.57 -28.68 14.54
CA MET A 178 -40.87 -27.59 15.49
C MET A 178 -42.36 -27.26 15.57
N ALA A 179 -43.14 -27.62 14.54
CA ALA A 179 -44.59 -27.45 14.50
C ALA A 179 -45.37 -28.64 15.09
N SER A 180 -44.69 -29.75 15.40
CA SER A 180 -45.25 -30.97 16.03
C SER A 180 -45.01 -30.98 17.53
#